data_AF-A0A6G9F9D0-F1
#
_entry.id   AF-A0A6G9F9D0-F1
#
_cell.length_a   1.000
_cell.length_b   1.000
_cell.length_c   1.000
_cell.angle_alpha   90.00
_cell.angle_beta   90.00
_cell.angle_gamma   90.00
#
_symmetry.space_group_name_H-M   'P 1'
#
loop_
_entity.id
_entity.type
_entity.pdbx_description
1 polymer ?
#
loop_
_entity_poly.entity_id
_entity_poly.type
_entity_poly.pdbx_seq_one_letter_code
_entity_poly.pdbx_strand_id
1 'polypeptide(L)'
;MSSTMEWIRRTYDVPARHGMRIEYDGKPATIVGTRGPYLAFRVDGEKRIAADHPTYRIVYPAVPEPVRPRGWCKHCMQDRAMTADGVMGRHHWSGRSYSAYSSKSKRWSKPCPGTGKAPWKPVRNQTHPGEQRQEAAA
;
A
#
# COMPACT_ATOMS: atom_id res chain seq x y z
N MET A 1 -12.29 -1.41 5.40
CA MET A 1 -11.10 -0.80 6.05
C MET A 1 -9.92 -1.01 5.12
N SER A 2 -9.18 0.05 4.82
CA SER A 2 -7.89 -0.08 4.12
C SER A 2 -6.82 -0.51 5.13
N SER A 3 -5.92 -1.40 4.73
CA SER A 3 -4.74 -1.70 5.53
C SER A 3 -3.82 -0.49 5.65
N THR A 4 -2.95 -0.46 6.66
CA THR A 4 -1.91 0.58 6.80
C THR A 4 -0.99 0.63 5.56
N MET A 5 -0.70 -0.51 4.94
CA MET A 5 0.07 -0.58 3.70
C MET A 5 -0.66 0.08 2.52
N GLU A 6 -1.97 -0.15 2.36
CA GLU A 6 -2.77 0.54 1.35
C GLU A 6 -2.81 2.05 1.59
N TRP A 7 -2.92 2.47 2.85
CA TRP A 7 -2.85 3.88 3.21
C TRP A 7 -1.51 4.49 2.77
N ILE A 8 -0.38 3.85 3.10
CA ILE A 8 0.97 4.30 2.71
C ILE A 8 1.05 4.49 1.19
N ARG A 9 0.67 3.48 0.41
CA ARG A 9 0.73 3.55 -1.05
C ARG A 9 -0.17 4.62 -1.64
N ARG A 10 -1.34 4.84 -1.03
CA ARG A 10 -2.30 5.87 -1.47
C ARG A 10 -1.78 7.26 -1.19
N THR A 11 -1.20 7.45 0.00
CA THR A 11 -0.75 8.74 0.51
C THR A 11 0.56 9.16 -0.15
N TYR A 12 1.51 8.25 -0.31
CA TYR A 12 2.85 8.55 -0.82
C TYR A 12 3.07 8.10 -2.28
N ASP A 13 2.07 7.52 -2.95
CA ASP A 13 2.14 7.03 -4.35
C ASP A 13 3.27 6.01 -4.63
N VAL A 14 3.80 5.38 -3.57
CA VAL A 14 4.86 4.37 -3.66
C VAL A 14 4.32 2.98 -3.99
N PRO A 15 5.10 2.13 -4.69
CA PRO A 15 4.72 0.76 -5.00
C PRO A 15 4.90 -0.22 -3.84
N ALA A 16 5.08 0.24 -2.59
CA ALA A 16 5.33 -0.63 -1.44
C ALA A 16 4.31 -1.78 -1.29
N ARG A 17 4.79 -3.03 -1.20
CA ARG A 17 3.97 -4.24 -0.93
C ARG A 17 4.70 -5.12 0.08
N HIS A 18 3.94 -5.92 0.83
CA HIS A 18 4.54 -6.96 1.66
C HIS A 18 5.31 -7.96 0.76
N GLY A 19 6.52 -8.33 1.16
CA GLY A 19 7.42 -9.20 0.42
C GLY A 19 8.18 -8.52 -0.72
N MET A 20 7.93 -7.24 -1.01
CA MET A 20 8.65 -6.52 -2.06
C MET A 20 10.11 -6.29 -1.67
N ARG A 21 11.00 -6.53 -2.65
CA ARG A 21 12.42 -6.18 -2.56
C ARG A 21 12.62 -4.70 -2.82
N ILE A 22 13.43 -4.08 -1.99
CA ILE A 22 13.81 -2.67 -2.04
C ILE A 22 15.30 -2.54 -1.74
N GLU A 23 15.86 -1.38 -2.01
CA GLU A 23 17.18 -1.00 -1.52
C GLU A 23 17.02 0.06 -0.44
N TYR A 24 17.70 -0.12 0.69
CA TYR A 24 17.75 0.82 1.80
C TYR A 24 19.19 1.20 2.09
N ASP A 25 19.56 2.47 1.93
CA ASP A 25 20.94 2.96 2.08
C ASP A 25 21.96 2.09 1.32
N GLY A 26 21.65 1.74 0.07
CA GLY A 26 22.52 0.90 -0.78
C GLY A 26 22.49 -0.61 -0.43
N LYS A 27 21.72 -1.02 0.58
CA LYS A 27 21.63 -2.42 1.01
C LYS A 27 20.32 -3.05 0.59
N PRO A 28 20.34 -4.30 0.11
CA PRO A 28 19.13 -5.00 -0.29
C PRO A 28 18.27 -5.34 0.94
N ALA A 29 16.97 -5.11 0.84
CA ALA A 29 16.01 -5.33 1.92
C ALA A 29 14.65 -5.84 1.42
N THR A 30 13.86 -6.45 2.32
CA THR A 30 12.50 -6.93 2.04
C THR A 30 11.49 -6.23 2.93
N ILE A 31 10.43 -5.66 2.36
CA ILE A 31 9.30 -5.12 3.12
C ILE A 31 8.55 -6.26 3.82
N VAL A 32 8.48 -6.21 5.14
CA VAL A 32 7.80 -7.23 5.99
C VAL A 32 6.53 -6.69 6.65
N GLY A 33 6.22 -5.40 6.49
CA GLY A 33 4.99 -4.83 7.04
C GLY A 33 5.05 -3.32 7.19
N THR A 34 4.29 -2.81 8.16
CA THR A 34 4.17 -1.38 8.46
C THR A 34 4.21 -1.15 9.96
N ARG A 35 4.77 -0.03 10.40
CA ARG A 35 4.69 0.48 11.77
C ARG A 35 4.12 1.89 11.73
N GLY A 36 2.81 2.03 11.88
CA GLY A 36 2.13 3.31 11.67
C GLY A 36 2.36 3.82 10.24
N PRO A 37 2.79 5.08 10.03
CA PRO A 37 3.06 5.63 8.71
C PRO A 37 4.37 5.11 8.07
N TYR A 38 5.19 4.36 8.82
CA TYR A 38 6.49 3.86 8.37
C TYR A 38 6.40 2.46 7.75
N LEU A 39 7.27 2.19 6.78
CA LEU A 39 7.47 0.84 6.26
C LEU A 39 8.38 0.06 7.18
N ALA A 40 8.00 -1.18 7.48
CA ALA A 40 8.86 -2.11 8.19
C ALA A 40 9.51 -3.05 7.17
N PHE A 41 10.83 -3.16 7.21
CA PHE A 41 11.61 -4.00 6.29
C PHE A 41 12.77 -4.69 7.01
N ARG A 42 13.23 -5.79 6.43
CA ARG A 42 14.41 -6.53 6.90
C ARG A 42 15.53 -6.33 5.88
N VAL A 43 16.61 -5.73 6.32
CA VAL A 43 17.86 -5.64 5.56
C VAL A 43 18.51 -7.01 5.55
N ASP A 44 19.03 -7.43 4.40
CA ASP A 44 19.67 -8.74 4.27
C ASP A 44 20.89 -8.84 5.19
N GLY A 45 21.02 -9.97 5.88
CA GLY A 45 22.07 -10.18 6.90
C GLY A 45 21.77 -9.59 8.27
N GLU A 46 20.76 -8.73 8.41
CA GLU A 46 20.37 -8.16 9.70
C GLU A 46 19.28 -8.99 10.40
N LYS A 47 19.43 -9.19 11.72
CA LYS A 47 18.42 -9.89 12.53
C LYS A 47 17.22 -9.01 12.86
N ARG A 48 17.41 -7.69 12.92
CA ARG A 48 16.39 -6.74 13.36
C ARG A 48 15.56 -6.25 12.17
N ILE A 49 14.30 -5.92 12.45
CA ILE A 49 13.42 -5.26 11.49
C ILE A 49 13.62 -3.76 11.67
N ALA A 50 14.08 -3.10 10.61
CA ALA A 50 14.15 -1.66 10.52
C ALA A 50 12.78 -1.09 10.12
N ALA A 51 12.57 0.20 10.41
CA ALA A 51 11.41 0.92 9.92
C ALA A 51 11.77 2.36 9.57
N ASP A 52 11.33 2.81 8.40
CA ASP A 52 11.65 4.15 7.89
C ASP A 52 10.51 4.73 7.02
N HIS A 53 10.60 6.02 6.70
CA HIS A 53 9.60 6.73 5.92
C HIS A 53 9.57 6.19 4.49
N PRO A 54 8.39 5.97 3.88
CA PRO A 54 8.29 5.28 2.58
C PRO A 54 9.02 5.97 1.43
N THR A 55 9.34 7.26 1.54
CA THR A 55 10.03 8.05 0.50
C THR A 55 11.47 8.42 0.87
N TYR A 56 11.96 8.04 2.04
CA TYR A 56 13.27 8.43 2.56
C TYR A 56 14.22 7.23 2.53
N ARG A 57 15.40 7.39 1.91
CA ARG A 57 16.46 6.35 1.82
C ARG A 57 16.04 4.98 1.25
N ILE A 58 14.85 4.89 0.68
CA ILE A 58 14.32 3.66 0.07
C ILE A 58 14.25 3.87 -1.43
N VAL A 59 14.90 2.99 -2.18
CA VAL A 59 14.74 2.86 -3.63
C VAL A 59 13.84 1.68 -3.92
N TYR A 60 12.76 1.95 -4.65
CA TYR A 60 11.87 0.90 -5.14
C TYR A 60 12.32 0.43 -6.51
N PRO A 61 12.26 -0.88 -6.79
CA PRO A 61 12.46 -1.37 -8.15
C PRO A 61 11.37 -0.82 -9.07
N ALA A 62 11.69 -0.71 -10.36
CA ALA A 62 10.69 -0.45 -11.38
C ALA A 62 9.62 -1.56 -11.32
N VAL A 63 8.40 -1.19 -10.95
CA VAL A 63 7.28 -2.13 -10.93
C VAL A 63 6.58 -2.03 -12.28
N PRO A 64 6.55 -3.11 -13.07
CA PRO A 64 5.84 -3.09 -14.34
C PRO A 64 4.37 -2.74 -14.09
N GLU A 65 3.78 -1.96 -15.00
CA GLU A 65 2.37 -1.67 -14.91
C GLU A 65 1.57 -2.98 -14.99
N PRO A 66 0.60 -3.18 -14.08
CA PRO A 66 -0.20 -4.38 -14.10
C PRO A 66 -1.02 -4.43 -15.40
N VAL A 67 -1.16 -5.63 -15.98
CA VAL A 67 -1.95 -5.88 -17.22
C VAL A 67 -3.34 -5.25 -17.17
N ARG A 68 -3.93 -5.19 -15.97
CA ARG A 68 -5.14 -4.40 -15.72
C ARG A 68 -4.79 -3.16 -14.92
N PRO A 69 -5.15 -1.95 -15.40
CA PRO A 69 -4.95 -0.74 -14.63
C PRO A 69 -5.64 -0.86 -13.28
N ARG A 70 -5.08 -0.21 -12.25
CA ARG A 70 -5.62 -0.24 -10.90
C ARG A 70 -5.99 1.17 -10.45
N GLY A 71 -7.05 1.26 -9.67
CA GLY A 71 -7.58 2.53 -9.18
C GLY A 71 -8.04 2.42 -7.74
N TRP A 72 -8.09 3.57 -7.07
CA TRP A 72 -8.57 3.68 -5.69
C TRP A 72 -10.09 3.84 -5.64
N CYS A 73 -10.76 2.97 -4.89
CA CYS A 73 -12.21 3.04 -4.71
C CYS A 73 -12.61 4.07 -3.66
N LYS A 74 -13.53 4.98 -3.99
CA LYS A 74 -14.11 5.94 -3.03
C LYS A 74 -14.91 5.33 -1.89
N HIS A 75 -15.49 4.16 -2.13
CA HIS A 75 -16.37 3.52 -1.15
C HIS A 75 -15.60 2.58 -0.22
N CYS A 76 -14.78 1.68 -0.76
CA CYS A 76 -14.04 0.71 0.06
C CYS A 76 -12.65 1.19 0.49
N MET A 77 -12.14 2.28 -0.10
CA MET A 77 -10.80 2.84 0.13
C MET A 77 -9.63 1.90 -0.19
N GLN A 78 -9.89 0.82 -0.93
CA GLN A 78 -8.89 -0.16 -1.34
C GLN A 78 -8.49 0.06 -2.80
N ASP A 79 -7.32 -0.45 -3.15
CA ASP A 79 -6.94 -0.56 -4.55
C ASP A 79 -7.76 -1.67 -5.23
N ARG A 80 -8.21 -1.45 -6.45
CA ARG A 80 -8.94 -2.48 -7.21
C ARG A 80 -8.49 -2.49 -8.64
N ALA A 81 -8.56 -3.68 -9.24
CA ALA A 81 -8.43 -3.80 -10.67
C ALA A 81 -9.59 -3.07 -11.36
N MET A 82 -9.24 -2.35 -12.41
CA MET A 82 -10.19 -1.69 -13.29
C MET A 82 -10.49 -2.61 -14.48
N THR A 83 -11.59 -2.30 -15.15
CA THR A 83 -11.98 -2.87 -16.44
C THR A 83 -11.24 -2.15 -17.57
N ALA A 84 -11.32 -2.67 -18.80
CA ALA A 84 -10.78 -2.00 -19.98
C ALA A 84 -11.41 -0.62 -20.20
N ASP A 85 -12.68 -0.46 -19.82
CA ASP A 85 -13.46 0.79 -19.95
C ASP A 85 -13.07 1.86 -18.91
N GLY A 86 -12.02 1.63 -18.12
CA GLY A 86 -11.55 2.61 -17.13
C GLY A 86 -12.45 2.74 -15.89
N VAL A 87 -13.36 1.78 -15.65
CA VAL A 87 -14.19 1.74 -14.43
C VAL A 87 -13.76 0.63 -13.49
N MET A 88 -14.09 0.77 -12.21
CA MET A 88 -13.79 -0.22 -11.18
C MET A 88 -14.48 -1.55 -11.47
N GLY A 89 -13.71 -2.64 -11.47
CA GLY A 89 -14.25 -3.99 -11.62
C GLY A 89 -15.20 -4.37 -10.48
N ARG A 90 -15.93 -5.47 -10.67
CA ARG A 90 -16.80 -6.04 -9.62
C ARG A 90 -15.97 -6.37 -8.39
N HIS A 91 -16.30 -5.77 -7.26
CA HIS A 91 -15.63 -6.03 -5.99
C HIS A 91 -16.59 -5.86 -4.82
N HIS A 92 -16.23 -6.50 -3.70
CA HIS A 92 -16.96 -6.38 -2.46
C HIS A 92 -16.24 -5.43 -1.51
N TRP A 93 -17.01 -4.91 -0.55
CA TRP A 93 -16.47 -4.27 0.64
C TRP A 93 -16.99 -5.02 1.87
N SER A 94 -16.16 -5.07 2.90
CA SER A 94 -16.44 -5.83 4.10
C SER A 94 -16.14 -5.00 5.33
N GLY A 95 -16.90 -5.24 6.39
CA GLY A 95 -16.69 -4.65 7.69
C GLY A 95 -16.94 -5.66 8.80
N ARG A 96 -16.78 -5.16 10.02
CA ARG A 96 -17.04 -5.90 11.24
C ARG A 96 -18.01 -5.07 12.08
N SER A 97 -19.11 -5.66 12.48
CA SER A 97 -20.01 -5.06 13.46
C SER A 97 -19.72 -5.66 14.84
N TYR A 98 -19.74 -4.79 15.84
CA TYR A 98 -19.62 -5.13 17.24
C TYR A 98 -20.98 -4.95 17.90
N SER A 99 -21.38 -5.88 18.74
CA SER A 99 -22.57 -5.74 19.59
C SER A 99 -22.11 -5.35 20.98
N ALA A 100 -22.81 -4.41 21.62
CA ALA A 100 -22.57 -4.06 23.01
C ALA A 100 -22.79 -5.25 23.96
N TYR A 101 -23.58 -6.25 23.54
CA TYR A 101 -23.97 -7.40 24.37
C TYR A 101 -23.30 -8.72 23.96
N SER A 102 -22.35 -8.70 23.03
CA SER A 102 -21.67 -9.92 22.59
C SER A 102 -20.22 -9.66 22.24
N SER A 103 -19.32 -10.43 22.86
CA SER A 103 -17.90 -10.47 22.52
C SER A 103 -17.65 -10.99 21.09
N LYS A 104 -18.65 -11.63 20.46
CA LYS A 104 -18.57 -12.09 19.09
C LYS A 104 -18.90 -10.96 18.13
N SER A 105 -17.88 -10.47 17.45
CA SER A 105 -18.07 -9.59 16.30
C SER A 105 -18.61 -10.35 15.09
N LYS A 106 -19.51 -9.75 14.31
CA LYS A 106 -20.00 -10.33 13.05
C LYS A 106 -19.28 -9.69 11.85
N ARG A 107 -18.76 -10.51 10.94
CA ARG A 107 -18.18 -10.05 9.67
C ARG A 107 -19.29 -9.96 8.64
N TRP A 108 -19.32 -8.89 7.86
CA TRP A 108 -20.22 -8.75 6.73
C TRP A 108 -19.46 -8.43 5.45
N SER A 109 -20.02 -8.81 4.31
CA SER A 109 -19.49 -8.53 2.97
C SER A 109 -20.66 -8.25 2.04
N LYS A 110 -20.58 -7.19 1.24
CA LYS A 110 -21.60 -6.82 0.24
C LYS A 110 -20.94 -6.29 -1.03
N PRO A 111 -21.62 -6.32 -2.19
CA PRO A 111 -21.14 -5.64 -3.39
C PRO A 111 -20.81 -4.17 -3.08
N CYS A 112 -19.64 -3.72 -3.53
CA CYS A 112 -19.20 -2.36 -3.29
C CYS A 112 -19.97 -1.40 -4.21
N PRO A 113 -20.56 -0.30 -3.70
CA PRO A 113 -21.22 0.72 -4.51
C PRO A 113 -20.30 1.42 -5.53
N GLY A 114 -18.97 1.24 -5.38
CA GLY A 114 -17.98 1.72 -6.34
C GLY A 114 -17.79 0.83 -7.56
N THR A 115 -18.42 -0.35 -7.61
CA THR A 115 -18.39 -1.21 -8.79
C THR A 115 -18.98 -0.47 -10.00
N GLY A 116 -18.31 -0.53 -11.15
CA GLY A 116 -18.75 0.13 -12.38
C GLY A 116 -18.58 1.65 -12.38
N LYS A 117 -18.01 2.25 -11.32
CA LYS A 117 -17.73 3.69 -11.25
C LYS A 117 -16.26 3.97 -11.54
N ALA A 118 -15.95 5.19 -11.97
CA ALA A 118 -14.57 5.64 -12.09
C ALA A 118 -13.85 5.60 -10.71
N PRO A 119 -12.55 5.29 -10.66
CA PRO A 119 -11.77 5.43 -9.44
C PRO A 119 -11.66 6.91 -9.05
N TRP A 120 -11.46 7.23 -7.76
CA TRP A 120 -11.20 8.64 -7.40
C TRP A 120 -9.81 9.09 -7.85
N LYS A 121 -8.85 8.16 -7.95
CA LYS A 121 -7.44 8.38 -8.34
C LYS A 121 -6.89 7.08 -8.91
N PRO A 122 -6.08 7.12 -9.98
CA PRO A 122 -5.34 5.96 -10.45
C PRO A 122 -4.30 5.52 -9.40
N VAL A 123 -4.02 4.23 -9.33
CA VAL A 123 -2.89 3.74 -8.52
C VAL A 123 -1.61 4.05 -9.28
N ARG A 124 -0.76 4.89 -8.69
CA ARG A 124 0.58 5.17 -9.21
C ARG A 124 1.58 4.26 -8.49
N ASN A 125 2.54 3.74 -9.25
CA ASN A 125 3.66 2.95 -8.73
C ASN A 125 4.94 3.78 -8.91
N GLN A 126 4.99 4.97 -8.32
CA GLN A 126 6.13 5.86 -8.51
C GLN A 126 7.34 5.31 -7.75
N THR A 127 8.40 5.00 -8.48
CA THR A 127 9.70 4.75 -7.88
C THR A 127 10.21 6.05 -7.28
N HIS A 128 10.29 6.10 -5.95
CA HIS A 128 11.01 7.17 -5.29
C HIS A 128 12.51 6.85 -5.34
N PRO A 129 13.38 7.82 -5.72
CA PRO A 129 14.82 7.62 -5.68
C PRO A 129 15.40 7.53 -4.26
N GLY A 130 14.55 7.62 -3.22
CA GLY A 130 14.95 7.75 -1.83
C GLY A 130 15.61 9.09 -1.59
N GLU A 131 14.95 10.00 -0.88
CA GLU A 131 15.65 11.22 -0.44
C GLU A 131 16.79 10.83 0.50
N GLN A 132 18.01 11.20 0.15
CA GLN A 132 19.17 11.14 1.03
C GLN A 132 19.24 12.50 1.75
N ARG A 133 19.29 12.49 3.09
CA ARG A 133 19.63 13.71 3.84
C ARG A 133 21.07 14.05 3.48
N GLN A 134 21.30 15.24 2.91
CA GLN A 134 22.64 15.78 2.75
C GLN A 134 23.30 15.79 4.14
N GLU A 135 24.39 15.04 4.30
CA GLU A 135 25.22 15.18 5.49
C GLU A 135 25.66 16.65 5.54
N ALA A 136 25.33 17.34 6.64
CA ALA A 136 25.81 18.69 6.85
C ALA A 136 27.33 18.62 6.78
N ALA A 137 27.91 19.21 5.73
CA ALA A 137 29.35 19.41 5.63
C ALA A 137 29.79 20.14 6.89
N ALA A 138 30.64 19.47 7.67
CA ALA A 138 31.25 19.99 8.88
C ALA A 138 32.23 21.13 8.56
#